data_AF-A0A1M5PX85-F1
#
_entry.id   AF-A0A1M5PX85-F1
#
_cell.length_a   1.000
_cell.length_b   1.000
_cell.length_c   1.000
_cell.angle_alpha   90.00
_cell.angle_beta   90.00
_cell.angle_gamma   90.00
#
_symmetry.space_group_name_H-M   'P 1'
#
loop_
_entity.id
_entity.type
_entity.pdbx_description
1 polymer ?
#
loop_
_entity_poly.entity_id
_entity_poly.type
_entity_poly.pdbx_seq_one_letter_code
_entity_poly.pdbx_strand_id
1 'polypeptide(L)'
;MRKFRFFILPLVIIATFCLNSCEEIEPLDPALIANSNINPGTTSGVFKVDFDGKSFVANTVQAIVNDNYIAISGLKTSSGELIQIALPAPYNKVGTYTWKNIGAAGIMVLAYIPSNGTEPYTADPKDTGGASDFSGYTDTASITISKIDVANKKISGTFQFTGVKFKDLAGTSIETKVFTNGSFTEIPFTDDNQVADTDTFYAKLDGTEFAENSIDVVSVSSSGVNPYYSIVGKKTNGDNIGISIAKSLSAGTYQFAGAFGPQVNASCLLGGVIYNGDTGSVTISSKTATHLIGTFNVVVKNFITGTTKTISSGAFSVELP
;
A
#
# COMPACT_ATOMS: atom_id res chain seq x y z
N MET A 1 -69.54 52.59 -3.96
CA MET A 1 -69.91 51.58 -4.98
C MET A 1 -68.65 51.00 -5.59
N ARG A 2 -68.52 49.65 -5.61
CA ARG A 2 -67.85 48.81 -6.64
C ARG A 2 -66.32 49.04 -6.87
N LYS A 3 -65.42 48.06 -6.96
CA LYS A 3 -65.48 46.60 -7.23
C LYS A 3 -64.14 45.97 -6.82
N PHE A 4 -64.19 44.75 -6.30
CA PHE A 4 -63.08 43.79 -6.25
C PHE A 4 -62.53 43.48 -7.64
N ARG A 5 -61.20 43.38 -7.78
CA ARG A 5 -60.54 42.54 -8.81
C ARG A 5 -59.31 41.87 -8.22
N PHE A 6 -59.31 40.55 -8.29
CA PHE A 6 -58.18 39.65 -8.06
C PHE A 6 -57.02 39.96 -9.04
N PHE A 7 -55.78 39.89 -8.56
CA PHE A 7 -54.66 39.50 -9.40
C PHE A 7 -53.69 38.62 -8.61
N ILE A 8 -53.45 37.44 -9.17
CA ILE A 8 -52.57 36.38 -8.70
C ILE A 8 -51.12 36.82 -8.98
N LEU A 9 -50.24 36.72 -7.98
CA LEU A 9 -48.80 36.86 -8.16
C LEU A 9 -48.09 35.68 -7.46
N PRO A 10 -47.44 34.77 -8.19
CA PRO A 10 -46.39 33.92 -7.65
C PRO A 10 -45.04 34.55 -8.04
N LEU A 11 -44.27 35.04 -7.08
CA LEU A 11 -42.89 35.44 -7.37
C LEU A 11 -41.94 35.01 -6.24
N VAL A 12 -41.43 33.79 -6.43
CA VAL A 12 -40.05 33.35 -6.24
C VAL A 12 -39.29 33.95 -5.04
N ILE A 13 -39.27 33.22 -3.93
CA ILE A 13 -38.24 33.33 -2.90
C ILE A 13 -37.05 32.48 -3.37
N ILE A 14 -36.01 33.12 -3.91
CA ILE A 14 -34.70 32.49 -4.08
C ILE A 14 -34.06 32.44 -2.69
N ALA A 15 -34.13 31.28 -2.04
CA ALA A 15 -33.30 30.98 -0.89
C ALA A 15 -31.87 30.79 -1.39
N THR A 16 -31.00 31.73 -1.02
CA THR A 16 -29.55 31.64 -1.21
C THR A 16 -29.02 30.49 -0.36
N PHE A 17 -28.94 29.29 -0.94
CA PHE A 17 -28.12 28.22 -0.39
C PHE A 17 -26.66 28.58 -0.68
N CYS A 18 -25.98 29.15 0.32
CA CYS A 18 -24.53 29.14 0.37
C CYS A 18 -24.09 27.68 0.46
N LEU A 19 -23.74 27.08 -0.68
CA LEU A 19 -22.95 25.86 -0.72
C LEU A 19 -21.54 26.26 -0.30
N ASN A 20 -21.27 26.19 1.01
CA ASN A 20 -19.92 25.92 1.47
C ASN A 20 -19.61 24.51 0.98
N SER A 21 -18.96 24.39 -0.19
CA SER A 21 -18.29 23.14 -0.53
C SER A 21 -17.21 22.96 0.53
N CYS A 22 -17.41 21.99 1.42
CA CYS A 22 -16.38 21.53 2.32
C CYS A 22 -15.10 21.29 1.51
N GLU A 23 -14.04 22.00 1.89
CA GLU A 23 -12.68 21.54 1.67
C GLU A 23 -12.52 20.23 2.47
N GLU A 24 -12.96 19.11 1.92
CA GLU A 24 -12.40 17.82 2.31
C GLU A 24 -11.08 17.69 1.56
N ILE A 25 -10.07 18.40 2.09
CA ILE A 25 -8.71 17.89 1.97
C ILE A 25 -8.72 16.61 2.79
N GLU A 26 -8.85 15.48 2.10
CA GLU A 26 -8.66 14.17 2.71
C GLU A 26 -7.27 14.23 3.38
N PRO A 27 -7.19 14.11 4.72
CA PRO A 27 -5.90 14.10 5.38
C PRO A 27 -5.12 12.93 4.80
N LEU A 28 -3.85 13.20 4.41
CA LEU A 28 -2.90 12.17 4.01
C LEU A 28 -3.06 10.97 4.94
N ASP A 29 -3.31 9.81 4.34
CA ASP A 29 -3.43 8.55 5.07
C ASP A 29 -2.25 8.45 6.06
N PRO A 30 -2.51 8.38 7.38
CA PRO A 30 -1.46 8.21 8.37
C PRO A 30 -0.58 6.99 8.11
N ALA A 31 -1.04 5.99 7.34
CA ALA A 31 -0.21 4.88 6.89
C ALA A 31 0.90 5.31 5.90
N LEU A 32 0.74 6.45 5.21
CA LEU A 32 1.77 7.10 4.40
C LEU A 32 2.62 8.10 5.22
N ILE A 33 2.13 8.53 6.39
CA ILE A 33 2.93 9.27 7.38
C ILE A 33 3.66 8.23 8.24
N ALA A 34 4.81 7.81 7.74
CA ALA A 34 5.78 6.94 8.40
C ALA A 34 5.65 6.92 9.93
N ASN A 35 5.31 5.75 10.45
CA ASN A 35 5.46 5.41 11.87
C ASN A 35 6.84 5.90 12.35
N SER A 36 6.84 6.94 13.18
CA SER A 36 8.04 7.58 13.73
C SER A 36 8.81 6.72 14.74
N ASN A 37 8.42 5.45 14.94
CA ASN A 37 9.09 4.52 15.85
C ASN A 37 9.92 3.44 15.15
N ILE A 38 10.43 3.71 13.94
CA ILE A 38 11.58 2.97 13.45
C ILE A 38 12.81 3.53 14.16
N ASN A 39 13.41 2.70 15.01
CA ASN A 39 14.72 2.93 15.62
C ASN A 39 15.65 3.57 14.56
N PRO A 40 16.23 4.77 14.78
CA PRO A 40 17.09 5.41 13.79
C PRO A 40 18.37 4.57 13.68
N GLY A 41 18.31 3.56 12.82
CA GLY A 41 19.47 2.84 12.33
C GLY A 41 20.34 3.87 11.64
N THR A 42 21.46 4.15 12.28
CA THR A 42 22.55 5.02 11.85
C THR A 42 22.67 5.07 10.33
N THR A 43 22.69 6.29 9.79
CA THR A 43 22.94 6.63 8.39
C THR A 43 24.17 5.89 7.84
N SER A 44 23.96 4.72 7.24
CA SER A 44 24.90 4.14 6.29
C SER A 44 24.32 4.43 4.92
N GLY A 45 24.91 5.37 4.18
CA GLY A 45 24.53 5.67 2.82
C GLY A 45 23.88 7.04 2.61
N VAL A 46 23.93 7.51 1.37
CA VAL A 46 23.54 8.87 0.95
C VAL A 46 22.59 8.78 -0.22
N PHE A 47 21.43 9.41 -0.12
CA PHE A 47 20.48 9.62 -1.21
C PHE A 47 20.32 11.11 -1.49
N LYS A 48 20.59 11.53 -2.72
CA LYS A 48 20.51 12.95 -3.13
C LYS A 48 20.11 13.13 -4.59
N VAL A 49 19.59 14.31 -4.92
CA VAL A 49 19.31 14.76 -6.30
C VAL A 49 19.28 16.29 -6.34
N ASP A 50 19.50 16.88 -7.51
CA ASP A 50 19.42 18.33 -7.72
C ASP A 50 18.20 18.70 -8.58
N PHE A 51 17.45 19.72 -8.15
CA PHE A 51 16.37 20.36 -8.91
C PHE A 51 16.18 21.81 -8.47
N ASP A 52 15.65 22.67 -9.35
CA ASP A 52 15.42 24.10 -9.09
C ASP A 52 16.65 24.85 -8.53
N GLY A 53 17.86 24.46 -8.96
CA GLY A 53 19.12 25.03 -8.49
C GLY A 53 19.48 24.69 -7.03
N LYS A 54 18.81 23.70 -6.42
CA LYS A 54 19.03 23.24 -5.06
C LYS A 54 19.29 21.74 -5.02
N SER A 55 20.00 21.30 -3.99
CA SER A 55 20.18 19.87 -3.69
C SER A 55 19.15 19.40 -2.67
N PHE A 56 18.44 18.34 -3.03
CA PHE A 56 17.72 17.49 -2.11
C PHE A 56 18.67 16.42 -1.57
N VAL A 57 18.76 16.31 -0.25
CA VAL A 57 19.46 15.22 0.44
C VAL A 57 18.47 14.63 1.43
N ALA A 58 18.21 13.34 1.32
CA ALA A 58 17.27 12.66 2.20
C ALA A 58 17.84 12.57 3.62
N ASN A 59 16.97 12.75 4.63
CA ASN A 59 17.29 12.48 6.03
C ASN A 59 17.15 11.00 6.35
N THR A 60 16.16 10.35 5.73
CA THR A 60 15.85 8.94 5.90
C THR A 60 15.83 8.27 4.53
N VAL A 61 16.48 7.12 4.42
CA VAL A 61 16.47 6.33 3.19
C VAL A 61 16.08 4.90 3.54
N GLN A 62 15.17 4.33 2.76
CA GLN A 62 14.79 2.93 2.83
C GLN A 62 14.97 2.30 1.46
N ALA A 63 15.43 1.05 1.43
CA ALA A 63 15.47 0.25 0.21
C ALA A 63 14.98 -1.18 0.46
N ILE A 64 14.25 -1.71 -0.50
CA ILE A 64 13.89 -3.13 -0.61
C ILE A 64 14.52 -3.65 -1.88
N VAL A 65 15.20 -4.80 -1.81
CA VAL A 65 15.78 -5.47 -2.96
C VAL A 65 15.49 -6.96 -2.85
N ASN A 66 14.66 -7.46 -3.76
CA ASN A 66 14.37 -8.89 -3.87
C ASN A 66 14.27 -9.32 -5.34
N ASP A 67 13.88 -10.58 -5.56
CA ASP A 67 13.79 -11.14 -6.90
C ASP A 67 12.71 -10.48 -7.77
N ASN A 68 11.67 -9.91 -7.15
CA ASN A 68 10.54 -9.31 -7.85
C ASN A 68 10.73 -7.82 -8.16
N TYR A 69 11.41 -7.07 -7.29
CA TYR A 69 11.59 -5.63 -7.49
C TYR A 69 12.74 -5.04 -6.66
N ILE A 70 13.17 -3.84 -7.06
CA ILE A 70 13.90 -2.88 -6.24
C ILE A 70 12.95 -1.71 -5.96
N ALA A 71 12.86 -1.28 -4.70
CA ALA A 71 12.20 -0.04 -4.31
C ALA A 71 13.14 0.77 -3.42
N ILE A 72 13.27 2.08 -3.67
CA ILE A 72 14.10 2.98 -2.87
C ILE A 72 13.30 4.26 -2.59
N SER A 73 13.23 4.64 -1.34
CA SER A 73 12.55 5.85 -0.87
C SER A 73 13.53 6.76 -0.15
N GLY A 74 13.67 8.00 -0.60
CA GLY A 74 14.44 9.05 0.06
C GLY A 74 13.49 10.11 0.62
N LEU A 75 13.38 10.19 1.94
CA LEU A 75 12.52 11.16 2.64
C LEU A 75 13.37 12.25 3.29
N LYS A 76 13.00 13.51 3.04
CA LYS A 76 13.54 14.66 3.75
C LYS A 76 12.58 15.05 4.87
N THR A 77 12.79 14.49 6.05
CA THR A 77 11.89 14.59 7.21
C THR A 77 11.62 16.03 7.65
N SER A 78 12.57 16.95 7.43
CA SER A 78 12.38 18.37 7.77
C SER A 78 11.28 19.06 6.97
N SER A 79 10.98 18.57 5.76
CA SER A 79 10.00 19.18 4.85
C SER A 79 8.89 18.23 4.44
N GLY A 80 9.06 16.91 4.61
CA GLY A 80 8.12 15.90 4.11
C GLY A 80 8.22 15.65 2.60
N GLU A 81 9.24 16.21 1.94
CA GLU A 81 9.53 15.94 0.53
C GLU A 81 10.04 14.50 0.37
N LEU A 82 9.53 13.76 -0.62
CA LEU A 82 9.83 12.34 -0.85
C LEU A 82 10.21 12.08 -2.31
N ILE A 83 11.24 11.25 -2.53
CA ILE A 83 11.58 10.68 -3.83
C ILE A 83 11.43 9.17 -3.77
N GLN A 84 10.74 8.61 -4.76
CA GLN A 84 10.54 7.18 -4.90
C GLN A 84 11.14 6.67 -6.20
N ILE A 85 11.80 5.52 -6.11
CA ILE A 85 12.35 4.76 -7.23
C ILE A 85 11.77 3.34 -7.13
N ALA A 86 11.22 2.81 -8.22
CA ALA A 86 10.87 1.39 -8.30
C ALA A 86 11.24 0.77 -9.66
N LEU A 87 11.80 -0.43 -9.60
CA LEU A 87 12.18 -1.24 -10.75
C LEU A 87 11.71 -2.69 -10.55
N PRO A 88 10.75 -3.19 -11.35
CA PRO A 88 10.30 -4.57 -11.28
C PRO A 88 11.27 -5.51 -12.00
N ALA A 89 11.16 -6.80 -11.72
CA ALA A 89 11.77 -7.85 -12.53
C ALA A 89 11.23 -7.80 -13.98
N PRO A 90 12.08 -8.10 -14.99
CA PRO A 90 13.49 -8.50 -14.89
C PRO A 90 14.48 -7.32 -14.82
N TYR A 91 14.00 -6.08 -14.69
CA TYR A 91 14.79 -4.84 -14.75
C TYR A 91 15.36 -4.40 -13.38
N ASN A 92 15.62 -5.35 -12.50
CA ASN A 92 16.00 -5.13 -11.10
C ASN A 92 17.40 -5.68 -10.77
N LYS A 93 18.31 -5.72 -11.75
CA LYS A 93 19.71 -6.16 -11.59
C LYS A 93 20.69 -5.00 -11.86
N VAL A 94 21.99 -5.23 -11.70
CA VAL A 94 23.02 -4.25 -12.09
C VAL A 94 22.89 -3.92 -13.57
N GLY A 95 22.79 -2.63 -13.90
CA GLY A 95 22.52 -2.17 -15.27
C GLY A 95 21.91 -0.78 -15.32
N THR A 96 21.69 -0.29 -16.54
CA THR A 96 21.06 1.00 -16.83
C THR A 96 19.72 0.80 -17.51
N TYR A 97 18.69 1.44 -16.95
CA TYR A 97 17.30 1.31 -17.33
C TYR A 97 16.75 2.66 -17.77
N THR A 98 16.12 2.65 -18.93
CA THR A 98 15.39 3.77 -19.53
C THR A 98 14.09 3.21 -20.13
N TRP A 99 13.12 4.06 -20.42
CA TRP A 99 11.88 3.63 -21.09
C TRP A 99 12.13 2.90 -22.41
N LYS A 100 13.20 3.25 -23.13
CA LYS A 100 13.61 2.56 -24.36
C LYS A 100 13.95 1.09 -24.13
N ASN A 101 14.54 0.76 -22.98
CA ASN A 101 15.00 -0.60 -22.67
C ASN A 101 13.92 -1.44 -21.97
N ILE A 102 13.02 -0.77 -21.23
CA ILE A 102 11.93 -1.40 -20.49
C ILE A 102 10.72 -1.66 -21.40
N GLY A 103 10.51 -0.80 -22.42
CA GLY A 103 9.36 -0.85 -23.32
C GLY A 103 8.10 -0.23 -22.71
N ALA A 104 7.13 0.13 -23.55
CA ALA A 104 5.91 0.86 -23.15
C ALA A 104 4.98 0.08 -22.19
N ALA A 105 5.17 -1.24 -22.05
CA ALA A 105 4.39 -2.09 -21.14
C ALA A 105 5.09 -2.39 -19.81
N GLY A 106 6.38 -2.03 -19.67
CA GLY A 106 7.09 -2.20 -18.42
C GLY A 106 6.85 -1.01 -17.49
N ILE A 107 6.90 -1.25 -16.18
CA ILE A 107 6.69 -0.22 -15.16
C ILE A 107 8.07 0.19 -14.62
N MET A 108 8.40 1.47 -14.68
CA MET A 108 9.53 2.07 -13.96
C MET A 108 8.99 3.27 -13.21
N VAL A 109 9.30 3.40 -11.92
CA VAL A 109 8.81 4.54 -11.13
C VAL A 109 9.99 5.42 -10.79
N LEU A 110 9.89 6.68 -11.17
CA LEU A 110 10.63 7.80 -10.60
C LEU A 110 9.60 8.87 -10.28
N ALA A 111 9.45 9.18 -9.00
CA ALA A 111 8.48 10.15 -8.54
C ALA A 111 9.10 11.08 -7.50
N TYR A 112 8.73 12.35 -7.57
CA TYR A 112 8.97 13.33 -6.52
C TYR A 112 7.63 13.83 -5.99
N ILE A 113 7.41 13.63 -4.69
CA ILE A 113 6.24 14.10 -3.97
C ILE A 113 6.68 15.34 -3.17
N PRO A 114 6.18 16.54 -3.51
CA PRO A 114 6.49 17.74 -2.76
C PRO A 114 5.94 17.68 -1.32
N SER A 115 6.53 18.47 -0.43
CA SER A 115 6.00 18.70 0.92
C SER A 115 4.54 19.12 0.85
N ASN A 116 3.64 18.46 1.61
CA ASN A 116 2.17 18.67 1.72
C ASN A 116 1.25 17.68 0.97
N GLY A 117 1.78 16.65 0.32
CA GLY A 117 0.93 15.65 -0.36
C GLY A 117 0.28 16.15 -1.65
N THR A 118 0.78 17.24 -2.22
CA THR A 118 0.40 17.65 -3.57
C THR A 118 0.74 16.58 -4.60
N GLU A 119 0.00 16.59 -5.71
CA GLU A 119 0.21 15.70 -6.86
C GLU A 119 1.71 15.54 -7.21
N PRO A 120 2.20 14.29 -7.30
CA PRO A 120 3.59 14.01 -7.56
C PRO A 120 4.01 14.46 -8.96
N TYR A 121 5.30 14.74 -9.11
CA TYR A 121 5.94 14.80 -10.41
C TYR A 121 6.44 13.39 -10.76
N THR A 122 5.87 12.77 -11.79
CA THR A 122 6.24 11.41 -12.22
C THR A 122 7.05 11.45 -13.51
N ALA A 123 8.01 10.55 -13.63
CA ALA A 123 8.63 10.26 -14.92
C ALA A 123 7.69 9.37 -15.73
N ASP A 124 7.28 9.82 -16.91
CA ASP A 124 6.35 9.11 -17.76
C ASP A 124 7.02 8.80 -19.11
N PRO A 125 6.79 7.63 -19.71
CA PRO A 125 7.27 7.35 -21.05
C PRO A 125 6.58 8.29 -22.06
N LYS A 126 7.35 8.93 -22.94
CA LYS A 126 6.80 9.80 -23.98
C LYS A 126 5.83 9.03 -24.90
N ASP A 127 4.76 9.70 -25.32
CA ASP A 127 3.77 9.19 -26.29
C ASP A 127 2.96 7.98 -25.76
N THR A 128 2.72 7.94 -24.45
CA THR A 128 1.93 6.89 -23.79
C THR A 128 0.59 7.37 -23.25
N GLY A 129 0.25 8.64 -23.47
CA GLY A 129 -0.97 9.25 -22.94
C GLY A 129 -0.70 10.21 -21.78
N GLY A 130 -1.77 10.92 -21.40
CA GLY A 130 -1.76 11.78 -20.22
C GLY A 130 -0.83 13.00 -20.34
N ALA A 131 -0.18 13.35 -19.24
CA ALA A 131 0.66 14.55 -19.15
C ALA A 131 1.93 14.44 -20.03
N SER A 132 2.38 13.21 -20.34
CA SER A 132 3.55 12.93 -21.16
C SER A 132 3.39 13.30 -22.65
N ASP A 133 2.16 13.48 -23.13
CA ASP A 133 1.89 13.78 -24.54
C ASP A 133 2.03 15.27 -24.89
N PHE A 134 2.06 16.13 -23.87
CA PHE A 134 2.19 17.57 -24.05
C PHE A 134 3.58 17.95 -24.58
N SER A 135 3.62 18.89 -25.52
CA SER A 135 4.86 19.33 -26.19
C SER A 135 5.90 19.95 -25.25
N GLY A 136 5.49 20.35 -24.04
CA GLY A 136 6.38 20.88 -23.00
C GLY A 136 7.13 19.79 -22.22
N TYR A 137 6.82 18.51 -22.43
CA TYR A 137 7.45 17.40 -21.76
C TYR A 137 8.58 16.79 -22.59
N THR A 138 9.71 16.48 -21.95
CA THR A 138 10.79 15.69 -22.53
C THR A 138 11.22 14.65 -21.50
N ASP A 139 11.02 13.39 -21.85
CA ASP A 139 11.48 12.26 -21.06
C ASP A 139 13.01 12.25 -20.96
N THR A 140 13.51 12.15 -19.72
CA THR A 140 14.94 12.00 -19.41
C THR A 140 15.18 10.90 -18.38
N ALA A 141 14.19 10.04 -18.15
CA ALA A 141 14.20 9.03 -17.11
C ALA A 141 15.30 7.99 -17.35
N SER A 142 16.20 7.89 -16.37
CA SER A 142 17.27 6.90 -16.38
C SER A 142 17.61 6.50 -14.96
N ILE A 143 17.67 5.19 -14.69
CA ILE A 143 18.15 4.62 -13.44
C ILE A 143 19.33 3.71 -13.76
N THR A 144 20.45 3.89 -13.07
CA THR A 144 21.58 2.96 -13.14
C THR A 144 21.80 2.32 -11.78
N ILE A 145 21.63 1.01 -11.70
CA ILE A 145 22.05 0.21 -10.56
C ILE A 145 23.52 -0.16 -10.77
N SER A 146 24.43 0.44 -10.01
CA SER A 146 25.88 0.21 -10.18
C SER A 146 26.37 -0.99 -9.37
N LYS A 147 25.78 -1.25 -8.20
CA LYS A 147 26.16 -2.36 -7.32
C LYS A 147 24.99 -2.81 -6.46
N ILE A 148 24.82 -4.14 -6.34
CA ILE A 148 24.00 -4.79 -5.31
C ILE A 148 24.93 -5.71 -4.52
N ASP A 149 25.31 -5.30 -3.30
CA ASP A 149 26.14 -6.05 -2.38
C ASP A 149 25.25 -6.92 -1.49
N VAL A 150 24.96 -8.13 -1.96
CA VAL A 150 24.07 -9.06 -1.24
C VAL A 150 24.65 -9.50 0.10
N ALA A 151 25.98 -9.60 0.20
CA ALA A 151 26.66 -10.02 1.42
C ALA A 151 26.55 -8.97 2.53
N ASN A 152 26.67 -7.69 2.18
CA ASN A 152 26.57 -6.58 3.13
C ASN A 152 25.19 -5.90 3.14
N LYS A 153 24.24 -6.40 2.35
CA LYS A 153 22.88 -5.83 2.16
C LYS A 153 22.90 -4.34 1.81
N LYS A 154 23.68 -3.96 0.78
CA LYS A 154 23.78 -2.56 0.31
C LYS A 154 23.56 -2.40 -1.19
N ILE A 155 22.93 -1.30 -1.59
CA ILE A 155 22.68 -0.95 -2.99
C ILE A 155 23.21 0.46 -3.32
N SER A 156 23.79 0.60 -4.51
CA SER A 156 24.37 1.85 -5.02
C SER A 156 24.00 2.08 -6.49
N GLY A 157 23.92 3.35 -6.89
CA GLY A 157 23.54 3.74 -8.24
C GLY A 157 23.23 5.23 -8.42
N THR A 158 22.75 5.58 -9.61
CA THR A 158 22.40 6.94 -10.01
C THR A 158 21.05 6.99 -10.70
N PHE A 159 20.43 8.18 -10.71
CA PHE A 159 19.18 8.40 -11.43
C PHE A 159 19.05 9.86 -11.91
N GLN A 160 18.17 10.06 -12.88
CA GLN A 160 17.75 11.37 -13.38
C GLN A 160 16.38 11.22 -14.03
N PHE A 161 15.58 12.29 -14.03
CA PHE A 161 14.31 12.32 -14.76
C PHE A 161 13.76 13.74 -14.91
N THR A 162 12.88 13.90 -15.89
CA THR A 162 11.95 15.04 -15.96
C THR A 162 10.64 14.51 -15.41
N GLY A 163 10.23 15.02 -14.26
CA GLY A 163 8.93 14.74 -13.70
C GLY A 163 7.87 15.64 -14.34
N VAL A 164 6.68 15.12 -14.59
CA VAL A 164 5.55 15.84 -15.17
C VAL A 164 4.30 15.63 -14.35
N LYS A 165 3.40 16.60 -14.36
CA LYS A 165 2.03 16.47 -13.86
C LYS A 165 1.10 17.46 -14.54
N PHE A 166 -0.21 17.25 -14.40
CA PHE A 166 -1.21 18.24 -14.78
C PHE A 166 -1.24 19.40 -13.79
N LYS A 167 -1.41 20.62 -14.30
CA LYS A 167 -1.62 21.83 -13.48
C LYS A 167 -3.05 21.97 -12.98
N ASP A 168 -3.98 21.32 -13.67
CA ASP A 168 -5.42 21.46 -13.48
C ASP A 168 -6.11 20.11 -13.64
N LEU A 169 -7.24 19.94 -12.94
CA LEU A 169 -8.06 18.73 -13.00
C LEU A 169 -8.67 18.48 -14.38
N ALA A 170 -8.71 19.50 -15.24
CA ALA A 170 -9.20 19.37 -16.61
C ALA A 170 -8.14 18.78 -17.55
N GLY A 171 -6.89 18.61 -17.09
CA GLY A 171 -5.80 18.03 -17.86
C GLY A 171 -5.39 18.88 -19.08
N THR A 172 -5.59 20.20 -19.02
CA THR A 172 -5.40 21.09 -20.18
C THR A 172 -3.99 21.64 -20.31
N SER A 173 -3.20 21.58 -19.23
CA SER A 173 -1.83 22.05 -19.21
C SER A 173 -0.98 21.26 -18.21
N ILE A 174 0.33 21.24 -18.47
CA ILE A 174 1.31 20.51 -17.65
C ILE A 174 2.30 21.44 -16.96
N GLU A 175 2.88 20.93 -15.88
CA GLU A 175 4.07 21.44 -15.22
C GLU A 175 5.14 20.35 -15.24
N THR A 176 6.40 20.77 -15.44
CA THR A 176 7.54 19.85 -15.46
C THR A 176 8.59 20.28 -14.45
N LYS A 177 9.31 19.32 -13.89
CA LYS A 177 10.45 19.56 -13.02
C LYS A 177 11.60 18.64 -13.41
N VAL A 178 12.80 19.21 -13.56
CA VAL A 178 13.99 18.47 -14.02
C VAL A 178 14.84 18.08 -12.81
N PHE A 179 15.07 16.79 -12.65
CA PHE A 179 15.86 16.18 -11.57
C PHE A 179 17.16 15.61 -12.16
N THR A 180 18.28 16.12 -11.69
CA THR A 180 19.63 15.78 -12.19
C THR A 180 20.56 15.38 -11.06
N ASN A 181 21.69 14.77 -11.38
CA ASN A 181 22.71 14.34 -10.39
C ASN A 181 22.15 13.45 -9.27
N GLY A 182 21.08 12.69 -9.56
CA GLY A 182 20.50 11.76 -8.62
C GLY A 182 21.48 10.63 -8.30
N SER A 183 21.66 10.34 -7.02
CA SER A 183 22.51 9.23 -6.56
C SER A 183 22.00 8.62 -5.26
N PHE A 184 22.14 7.31 -5.16
CA PHE A 184 21.98 6.53 -3.94
C PHE A 184 23.26 5.73 -3.75
N THR A 185 23.95 5.92 -2.63
CA THR A 185 25.27 5.31 -2.39
C THR A 185 25.23 4.54 -1.08
N GLU A 186 25.57 3.25 -1.14
CA GLU A 186 25.71 2.35 -0.01
C GLU A 186 24.45 2.32 0.89
N ILE A 187 23.26 2.39 0.25
CA ILE A 187 21.98 2.35 0.96
C ILE A 187 21.73 0.93 1.46
N PRO A 188 21.52 0.71 2.77
CA PRO A 188 21.15 -0.59 3.30
C PRO A 188 19.78 -0.98 2.77
N PHE A 189 19.61 -2.26 2.45
CA PHE A 189 18.33 -2.78 1.98
C PHE A 189 17.87 -4.00 2.78
N THR A 190 16.56 -4.22 2.80
CA THR A 190 15.93 -5.45 3.26
C THR A 190 15.38 -6.25 2.07
N ASP A 191 15.08 -7.53 2.29
CA ASP A 191 14.48 -8.37 1.23
C ASP A 191 12.98 -8.09 1.06
N ASP A 192 12.33 -7.50 2.05
CA ASP A 192 10.94 -7.05 1.97
C ASP A 192 10.68 -5.87 2.90
N ASN A 193 9.48 -5.31 2.87
CA ASN A 193 8.99 -4.43 3.93
C ASN A 193 9.03 -5.19 5.25
N GLN A 194 10.11 -5.02 6.00
CA GLN A 194 10.10 -5.32 7.42
C GLN A 194 9.30 -4.21 8.09
N VAL A 195 7.98 -4.35 8.11
CA VAL A 195 7.27 -3.92 9.31
C VAL A 195 7.99 -4.66 10.44
N ALA A 196 8.35 -3.97 11.52
CA ALA A 196 8.75 -4.65 12.74
C ALA A 196 7.52 -5.45 13.18
N ASP A 197 7.38 -6.64 12.63
CA ASP A 197 6.17 -7.45 12.73
C ASP A 197 6.22 -8.08 14.10
N THR A 198 5.68 -7.37 15.08
CA THR A 198 5.34 -7.97 16.38
C THR A 198 4.15 -8.90 16.24
N ASP A 199 3.54 -8.97 15.06
CA ASP A 199 2.45 -9.87 14.81
C ASP A 199 2.92 -11.30 14.97
N THR A 200 2.06 -12.09 15.59
CA THR A 200 2.25 -13.51 15.74
C THR A 200 1.02 -14.20 15.20
N PHE A 201 1.25 -15.28 14.49
CA PHE A 201 0.24 -16.21 14.04
C PHE A 201 0.77 -17.61 14.35
N TYR A 202 -0.12 -18.51 14.75
CA TYR A 202 0.24 -19.90 14.97
C TYR A 202 -0.98 -20.76 14.74
N ALA A 203 -0.79 -21.89 14.07
CA ALA A 203 -1.85 -22.88 13.90
C ALA A 203 -1.27 -24.27 13.64
N LYS A 204 -2.07 -25.31 13.93
CA LYS A 204 -1.80 -26.69 13.52
C LYS A 204 -2.84 -27.15 12.51
N LEU A 205 -2.39 -27.48 11.31
CA LEU A 205 -3.19 -28.12 10.27
C LEU A 205 -3.09 -29.64 10.40
N ASP A 206 -4.22 -30.30 10.64
CA ASP A 206 -4.32 -31.74 10.89
C ASP A 206 -3.31 -32.22 11.96
N GLY A 207 -3.11 -31.41 13.00
CA GLY A 207 -2.19 -31.68 14.11
C GLY A 207 -0.73 -31.33 13.85
N THR A 208 -0.34 -30.97 12.62
CA THR A 208 1.01 -30.53 12.28
C THR A 208 1.10 -29.01 12.26
N GLU A 209 2.17 -28.43 12.82
CA GLU A 209 2.38 -26.99 12.78
C GLU A 209 2.38 -26.46 11.34
N PHE A 210 1.53 -25.46 11.10
CA PHE A 210 1.58 -24.67 9.90
C PHE A 210 2.56 -23.53 10.15
N ALA A 211 3.85 -23.76 9.88
CA ALA A 211 4.87 -22.73 10.02
C ALA A 211 4.79 -21.76 8.83
N GLU A 212 4.14 -20.62 9.02
CA GLU A 212 4.08 -19.53 8.04
C GLU A 212 5.43 -18.81 7.87
N ASN A 213 5.59 -18.14 6.73
CA ASN A 213 6.75 -17.30 6.42
C ASN A 213 6.46 -15.81 6.58
N SER A 214 5.18 -15.42 6.51
CA SER A 214 4.73 -14.05 6.73
C SER A 214 3.28 -14.04 7.22
N ILE A 215 2.91 -12.92 7.84
CA ILE A 215 1.55 -12.62 8.28
C ILE A 215 1.06 -11.43 7.45
N ASP A 216 -0.21 -11.47 7.05
CA ASP A 216 -0.86 -10.37 6.34
C ASP A 216 -2.14 -9.98 7.09
N VAL A 217 -2.24 -8.70 7.44
CA VAL A 217 -3.35 -8.14 8.20
C VAL A 217 -3.92 -6.96 7.44
N VAL A 218 -5.18 -7.08 7.02
CA VAL A 218 -5.83 -6.09 6.18
C VAL A 218 -7.21 -5.74 6.71
N SER A 219 -7.51 -4.44 6.73
CA SER A 219 -8.85 -3.92 6.92
C SER A 219 -9.62 -3.98 5.60
N VAL A 220 -10.72 -4.74 5.56
CA VAL A 220 -11.60 -4.83 4.39
C VAL A 220 -12.91 -4.10 4.66
N SER A 221 -13.22 -3.13 3.80
CA SER A 221 -14.48 -2.39 3.79
C SER A 221 -14.98 -2.31 2.33
N SER A 222 -16.05 -3.02 1.99
CA SER A 222 -16.65 -3.00 0.66
C SER A 222 -18.17 -2.94 0.72
N SER A 223 -18.79 -2.34 -0.29
CA SER A 223 -20.26 -2.25 -0.36
C SER A 223 -20.88 -3.66 -0.39
N GLY A 224 -21.87 -3.89 0.47
CA GLY A 224 -22.58 -5.18 0.57
C GLY A 224 -21.88 -6.24 1.44
N VAL A 225 -20.75 -5.93 2.05
CA VAL A 225 -20.04 -6.82 2.99
C VAL A 225 -19.86 -6.11 4.33
N ASN A 226 -20.12 -6.81 5.44
CA ASN A 226 -19.82 -6.27 6.76
C ASN A 226 -18.31 -6.06 6.88
N PRO A 227 -17.81 -4.86 7.23
CA PRO A 227 -16.38 -4.61 7.34
C PRO A 227 -15.71 -5.60 8.30
N TYR A 228 -14.54 -6.11 7.93
CA TYR A 228 -13.81 -7.11 8.71
C TYR A 228 -12.30 -6.87 8.66
N TYR A 229 -11.59 -7.45 9.62
CA TYR A 229 -10.14 -7.63 9.57
C TYR A 229 -9.85 -9.02 9.00
N SER A 230 -8.98 -9.08 8.00
CA SER A 230 -8.43 -10.32 7.44
C SER A 230 -7.07 -10.55 8.07
N ILE A 231 -6.84 -11.73 8.67
CA ILE A 231 -5.56 -12.13 9.26
C ILE A 231 -5.14 -13.43 8.61
N VAL A 232 -3.99 -13.45 7.94
CA VAL A 232 -3.56 -14.59 7.12
C VAL A 232 -2.11 -14.93 7.38
N GLY A 233 -1.85 -16.15 7.88
CA GLY A 233 -0.52 -16.75 7.85
C GLY A 233 -0.24 -17.36 6.47
N LYS A 234 0.84 -16.94 5.82
CA LYS A 234 1.19 -17.32 4.44
C LYS A 234 2.51 -18.04 4.37
N LYS A 235 2.60 -19.06 3.50
CA LYS A 235 3.86 -19.69 3.10
C LYS A 235 4.33 -19.17 1.75
N THR A 236 5.63 -19.22 1.51
CA THR A 236 6.26 -18.83 0.24
C THR A 236 5.79 -19.67 -0.95
N ASN A 237 5.31 -20.90 -0.70
CA ASN A 237 4.73 -21.77 -1.73
C ASN A 237 3.27 -21.42 -2.09
N GLY A 238 2.69 -20.38 -1.48
CA GLY A 238 1.32 -19.92 -1.71
C GLY A 238 0.27 -20.53 -0.76
N ASP A 239 0.60 -21.57 0.00
CA ASP A 239 -0.31 -22.11 1.02
C ASP A 239 -0.59 -21.07 2.09
N ASN A 240 -1.82 -21.04 2.60
CA ASN A 240 -2.20 -20.09 3.64
C ASN A 240 -3.32 -20.60 4.54
N ILE A 241 -3.37 -20.06 5.75
CA ILE A 241 -4.49 -20.18 6.68
C ILE A 241 -4.93 -18.77 7.04
N GLY A 242 -6.21 -18.46 6.82
CA GLY A 242 -6.77 -17.14 7.07
C GLY A 242 -8.03 -17.20 7.92
N ILE A 243 -8.21 -16.16 8.73
CA ILE A 243 -9.46 -15.85 9.42
C ILE A 243 -9.93 -14.44 9.07
N SER A 244 -11.23 -14.26 9.06
CA SER A 244 -11.87 -12.95 8.91
C SER A 244 -12.72 -12.68 10.14
N ILE A 245 -12.55 -11.51 10.75
CA ILE A 245 -13.24 -11.10 11.98
C ILE A 245 -13.91 -9.76 11.74
N ALA A 246 -15.24 -9.70 11.83
CA ALA A 246 -15.99 -8.47 11.64
C ALA A 246 -15.53 -7.38 12.62
N LYS A 247 -15.39 -6.15 12.10
CA LYS A 247 -14.87 -5.00 12.87
C LYS A 247 -15.76 -4.61 14.04
N SER A 248 -17.04 -4.96 14.00
CA SER A 248 -18.00 -4.69 15.08
C SER A 248 -17.85 -5.62 16.29
N LEU A 249 -17.11 -6.72 16.17
CA LEU A 249 -16.96 -7.68 17.28
C LEU A 249 -16.02 -7.14 18.36
N SER A 250 -16.43 -7.31 19.61
CA SER A 250 -15.63 -7.04 20.81
C SER A 250 -14.91 -8.30 21.30
N ALA A 251 -14.23 -8.24 22.44
CA ALA A 251 -13.80 -9.45 23.14
C ALA A 251 -14.99 -10.41 23.36
N GLY A 252 -14.77 -11.70 23.15
CA GLY A 252 -15.82 -12.73 23.16
C GLY A 252 -15.48 -13.94 22.29
N THR A 253 -16.33 -14.97 22.35
CA THR A 253 -16.19 -16.19 21.54
C THR A 253 -17.31 -16.25 20.51
N TYR A 254 -16.93 -16.43 19.24
CA TYR A 254 -17.81 -16.40 18.09
C TYR A 254 -17.67 -17.70 17.30
N GLN A 255 -18.80 -18.27 16.88
CA GLN A 255 -18.82 -19.55 16.18
C GLN A 255 -18.71 -19.33 14.67
N PHE A 256 -17.90 -20.16 14.01
CA PHE A 256 -17.94 -20.28 12.55
C PHE A 256 -19.24 -21.00 12.17
N ALA A 257 -19.99 -20.39 11.25
CA ALA A 257 -21.27 -20.90 10.77
C ALA A 257 -21.22 -21.11 9.25
N GLY A 258 -20.34 -22.00 8.80
CA GLY A 258 -20.09 -22.26 7.39
C GLY A 258 -19.26 -21.19 6.67
N ALA A 259 -19.23 -21.31 5.34
CA ALA A 259 -18.27 -20.64 4.45
C ALA A 259 -18.36 -19.12 4.40
N PHE A 260 -19.47 -18.55 4.88
CA PHE A 260 -19.83 -17.14 4.69
C PHE A 260 -20.48 -16.59 5.96
N GLY A 261 -19.94 -16.97 7.12
CA GLY A 261 -20.41 -16.44 8.40
C GLY A 261 -20.38 -14.90 8.39
N PRO A 262 -21.47 -14.21 8.78
CA PRO A 262 -21.58 -12.75 8.66
C PRO A 262 -20.70 -11.97 9.65
N GLN A 263 -20.13 -12.67 10.62
CA GLN A 263 -19.33 -12.12 11.71
C GLN A 263 -17.90 -12.67 11.69
N VAL A 264 -17.75 -13.98 11.48
CA VAL A 264 -16.44 -14.63 11.45
C VAL A 264 -16.41 -15.67 10.34
N ASN A 265 -15.25 -15.80 9.69
CA ASN A 265 -14.99 -16.76 8.63
C ASN A 265 -13.56 -17.29 8.74
N ALA A 266 -13.30 -18.46 8.18
CA ALA A 266 -11.96 -19.02 8.04
C ALA A 266 -11.80 -19.63 6.65
N SER A 267 -10.57 -19.68 6.16
CA SER A 267 -10.26 -20.43 4.95
C SER A 267 -8.82 -20.92 5.00
N CYS A 268 -8.51 -21.92 4.20
CA CYS A 268 -7.14 -22.24 3.87
C CYS A 268 -7.00 -22.61 2.39
N LEU A 269 -5.83 -22.30 1.84
CA LEU A 269 -5.39 -22.72 0.51
C LEU A 269 -4.24 -23.71 0.70
N LEU A 270 -4.37 -24.91 0.14
CA LEU A 270 -3.37 -25.97 0.24
C LEU A 270 -3.12 -26.56 -1.14
N GLY A 271 -1.93 -26.36 -1.70
CA GLY A 271 -1.57 -26.86 -3.03
C GLY A 271 -2.54 -26.41 -4.13
N GLY A 272 -3.07 -25.18 -4.02
CA GLY A 272 -4.07 -24.64 -4.94
C GLY A 272 -5.52 -25.07 -4.68
N VAL A 273 -5.77 -25.87 -3.63
CA VAL A 273 -7.13 -26.31 -3.25
C VAL A 273 -7.65 -25.46 -2.10
N ILE A 274 -8.83 -24.88 -2.28
CA ILE A 274 -9.50 -24.03 -1.29
C ILE A 274 -10.37 -24.87 -0.35
N TYR A 275 -10.26 -24.58 0.95
CA TYR A 275 -11.16 -25.04 2.00
C TYR A 275 -11.69 -23.82 2.74
N ASN A 276 -12.97 -23.83 3.10
CA ASN A 276 -13.61 -22.71 3.83
C ASN A 276 -14.14 -23.19 5.17
N GLY A 277 -14.36 -22.27 6.11
CA GLY A 277 -14.90 -22.55 7.42
C GLY A 277 -16.20 -23.36 7.34
N ASP A 278 -16.28 -24.39 8.17
CA ASP A 278 -17.48 -25.21 8.33
C ASP A 278 -18.02 -25.02 9.76
N THR A 279 -17.23 -25.44 10.74
CA THR A 279 -17.58 -25.37 12.17
C THR A 279 -16.37 -25.01 13.03
N GLY A 280 -16.62 -24.57 14.26
CA GLY A 280 -15.59 -24.21 15.23
C GLY A 280 -15.81 -22.80 15.78
N SER A 281 -14.77 -22.22 16.37
CA SER A 281 -14.87 -20.90 16.98
C SER A 281 -13.57 -20.10 16.94
N VAL A 282 -13.72 -18.79 17.00
CA VAL A 282 -12.66 -17.82 17.33
C VAL A 282 -13.01 -17.13 18.65
N THR A 283 -12.02 -16.97 19.52
CA THR A 283 -12.12 -16.20 20.76
C THR A 283 -11.22 -14.98 20.63
N ILE A 284 -11.83 -13.80 20.70
CA ILE A 284 -11.12 -12.53 20.81
C ILE A 284 -10.86 -12.28 22.30
N SER A 285 -9.60 -12.37 22.72
CA SER A 285 -9.21 -12.14 24.11
C SER A 285 -8.99 -10.66 24.41
N SER A 286 -8.51 -9.89 23.43
CA SER A 286 -8.33 -8.46 23.53
C SER A 286 -8.53 -7.79 22.17
N LYS A 287 -9.15 -6.61 22.19
CA LYS A 287 -9.27 -5.73 21.03
C LYS A 287 -9.14 -4.29 21.48
N THR A 288 -8.16 -3.59 20.93
CA THR A 288 -8.00 -2.14 21.06
C THR A 288 -8.22 -1.48 19.70
N ALA A 289 -7.97 -0.17 19.61
CA ALA A 289 -7.98 0.53 18.33
C ALA A 289 -6.88 0.03 17.37
N THR A 290 -5.75 -0.43 17.91
CA THR A 290 -4.55 -0.76 17.13
C THR A 290 -4.14 -2.23 17.22
N HIS A 291 -4.74 -3.04 18.09
CA HIS A 291 -4.23 -4.40 18.33
C HIS A 291 -5.37 -5.39 18.58
N LEU A 292 -5.22 -6.60 18.05
CA LEU A 292 -6.22 -7.67 18.13
C LEU A 292 -5.54 -8.99 18.52
N ILE A 293 -6.01 -9.59 19.62
CA ILE A 293 -5.46 -10.82 20.18
C ILE A 293 -6.57 -11.86 20.28
N GLY A 294 -6.26 -13.09 19.92
CA GLY A 294 -7.23 -14.17 20.04
C GLY A 294 -6.69 -15.55 19.74
N THR A 295 -7.59 -16.52 19.84
CA THR A 295 -7.35 -17.92 19.52
C THR A 295 -8.47 -18.45 18.65
N PHE A 296 -8.22 -19.52 17.90
CA PHE A 296 -9.22 -20.13 17.05
C PHE A 296 -9.02 -21.64 16.91
N ASN A 297 -10.11 -22.33 16.64
CA ASN A 297 -10.14 -23.73 16.25
C ASN A 297 -11.27 -23.89 15.24
N VAL A 298 -10.97 -24.44 14.07
CA VAL A 298 -11.92 -24.50 12.96
C VAL A 298 -11.73 -25.76 12.14
N VAL A 299 -12.83 -26.39 11.79
CA VAL A 299 -12.90 -27.37 10.71
C VAL A 299 -13.20 -26.61 9.44
N VAL A 300 -12.35 -26.78 8.42
CA VAL A 300 -12.56 -26.23 7.08
C VAL A 300 -12.88 -27.34 6.11
N LYS A 301 -13.66 -27.03 5.08
CA LYS A 301 -14.22 -27.99 4.12
C LYS A 301 -14.08 -27.48 2.70
N ASN A 302 -13.68 -28.37 1.79
CA ASN A 302 -13.74 -28.13 0.37
C ASN A 302 -15.16 -28.45 -0.14
N PHE A 303 -15.87 -27.48 -0.71
CA PHE A 303 -17.27 -27.68 -1.12
C PHE A 303 -17.48 -28.58 -2.32
N ILE A 304 -16.44 -28.75 -3.15
CA ILE A 304 -16.52 -29.60 -4.34
C ILE A 304 -16.40 -31.08 -3.95
N THR A 305 -15.42 -31.40 -3.11
CA THR A 305 -15.07 -32.77 -2.74
C THR A 305 -15.68 -33.22 -1.41
N GLY A 306 -16.14 -32.28 -0.58
CA GLY A 306 -16.60 -32.53 0.78
C GLY A 306 -15.49 -32.86 1.79
N THR A 307 -14.23 -32.89 1.35
CA THR A 307 -13.07 -33.21 2.20
C THR A 307 -12.87 -32.12 3.25
N THR A 308 -12.60 -32.52 4.50
CA THR A 308 -12.36 -31.62 5.61
C THR A 308 -10.90 -31.61 6.04
N LYS A 309 -10.50 -30.51 6.68
CA LYS A 309 -9.23 -30.29 7.36
C LYS A 309 -9.50 -29.67 8.72
N THR A 310 -8.67 -29.99 9.70
CA THR A 310 -8.80 -29.43 11.05
C THR A 310 -7.67 -28.45 11.30
N ILE A 311 -8.03 -27.20 11.62
CA ILE A 311 -7.10 -26.19 12.09
C ILE A 311 -7.30 -26.04 13.59
N SER A 312 -6.26 -26.39 14.34
CA SER A 312 -6.28 -26.45 15.80
C SER A 312 -5.16 -25.62 16.41
N SER A 313 -5.26 -25.34 17.71
CA SER A 313 -4.29 -24.51 18.44
C SER A 313 -4.05 -23.15 17.76
N GLY A 314 -5.05 -22.62 17.04
CA GLY A 314 -4.93 -21.33 16.38
C GLY A 314 -4.74 -20.22 17.41
N ALA A 315 -3.76 -19.35 17.19
CA ALA A 315 -3.51 -18.17 18.00
C ALA A 315 -3.02 -17.03 17.11
N PHE A 316 -3.39 -15.80 17.46
CA PHE A 316 -2.89 -14.61 16.81
C PHE A 316 -2.78 -13.45 17.81
N SER A 317 -1.81 -12.57 17.57
CA SER A 317 -1.67 -11.26 18.19
C SER A 317 -1.20 -10.35 17.08
N VAL A 318 -2.03 -9.43 16.62
CA VAL A 318 -1.75 -8.65 15.41
C VAL A 318 -2.09 -7.18 15.57
N GLU A 319 -1.26 -6.31 15.03
CA GLU A 319 -1.57 -4.89 14.90
C GLU A 319 -2.64 -4.70 13.82
N LEU A 320 -3.53 -3.74 14.04
CA LEU A 320 -4.63 -3.41 13.16
C LEU A 320 -4.25 -2.20 12.29
N PRO A 321 -4.53 -2.25 10.97
CA PRO A 321 -4.36 -1.12 10.06
C PRO A 321 -5.43 -0.04 10.24
#